data_AF-A0A1S3ZQN2-F1
#
_entry.id   AF-A0A1S3ZQN2-F1
#
_cell.length_a   1.000
_cell.length_b   1.000
_cell.length_c   1.000
_cell.angle_alpha   90.00
_cell.angle_beta   90.00
_cell.angle_gamma   90.00
#
_symmetry.space_group_name_H-M   'P 1'
#
loop_
_entity.id
_entity.type
_entity.pdbx_description
1 polymer ?
#
loop_
_entity_poly.entity_id
_entity_poly.type
_entity_poly.pdbx_seq_one_letter_code
_entity_poly.pdbx_strand_id
1 'polypeptide(L)'
;MMHGILKSFLEVCAVPICREKDAVQLQLECLGDEHVGYRRMDLPMLKLSIVGGRPFSCGGRPLFRKQLLKARYGVHDMDRSAERILQAAMGTPEDHSLIFLAHNGPTGLGAKIDDICGRDWFVGGGDHGDPDLAQALAQLKEAAPYSVPLVIFGHMHKQLALGNGYRKMIVVGNDSTIYLNGAIVPRVRPPALTAESEGTSRAFTIAEISNGRVEKIAETWISVIGDKTRLEEEHILFNSPSRGSVTASLL
;
A
#
# COMPACT_ATOMS: atom_id res chain seq x y z
N MET A 1 -10.59 6.75 21.73
CA MET A 1 -9.11 6.90 21.88
C MET A 1 -8.42 6.07 20.77
N MET A 2 -8.73 6.34 19.50
CA MET A 2 -8.28 5.58 18.31
C MET A 2 -8.11 6.57 17.15
N HIS A 3 -7.01 7.32 17.15
CA HIS A 3 -6.66 8.31 16.10
C HIS A 3 -5.16 8.25 15.74
N GLY A 4 -4.48 7.14 16.05
CA GLY A 4 -3.01 7.15 16.16
C GLY A 4 -2.24 6.01 15.50
N ILE A 5 -2.80 5.22 14.58
CA ILE A 5 -2.07 4.03 14.05
C ILE A 5 -1.87 4.05 12.52
N LEU A 6 -2.32 5.09 11.80
CA LEU A 6 -2.05 5.22 10.36
C LEU A 6 -1.53 6.60 9.96
N LYS A 7 -0.72 7.23 10.82
CA LYS A 7 -0.15 8.57 10.57
C LYS A 7 1.24 8.56 9.90
N SER A 8 1.88 7.42 9.75
CA SER A 8 3.26 7.34 9.27
C SER A 8 3.41 6.42 8.07
N PHE A 9 2.84 6.80 6.92
CA PHE A 9 3.31 6.25 5.65
C PHE A 9 3.58 7.35 4.63
N LEU A 10 4.88 7.67 4.52
CA LEU A 10 5.53 8.50 3.50
C LEU A 10 5.32 10.02 3.62
N GLU A 11 5.74 10.59 4.74
CA GLU A 11 6.29 11.94 4.77
C GLU A 11 7.82 11.81 4.65
N VAL A 12 8.35 11.93 3.43
CA VAL A 12 9.80 12.09 3.25
C VAL A 12 10.11 13.55 3.62
N CYS A 13 10.26 13.80 4.92
CA CYS A 13 10.86 15.03 5.39
C CYS A 13 12.28 15.12 4.80
N ALA A 14 12.63 16.28 4.25
CA ALA A 14 13.97 16.54 3.75
C ALA A 14 14.97 16.38 4.90
N VAL A 15 15.68 15.24 4.93
CA VAL A 15 16.64 14.94 5.99
C VAL A 15 17.93 15.70 5.72
N PRO A 16 18.48 16.46 6.69
CA PRO A 16 19.76 17.13 6.53
C PRO A 16 20.87 16.11 6.25
N ILE A 17 21.70 16.39 5.24
CA ILE A 17 22.77 15.51 4.77
C ILE A 17 23.86 15.42 5.86
N CYS A 18 23.85 14.35 6.64
CA CYS A 18 24.95 14.01 7.55
C CYS A 18 26.06 13.33 6.74
N ARG A 19 27.30 13.84 6.79
CA ARG A 19 28.43 13.37 5.95
C ARG A 19 28.87 11.92 6.22
N GLU A 20 28.41 11.27 7.30
CA GLU A 20 28.80 9.90 7.67
C GLU A 20 27.76 8.82 7.28
N LYS A 21 26.49 9.19 7.04
CA LYS A 21 25.42 8.24 6.75
C LYS A 21 24.72 8.60 5.45
N ASP A 22 24.48 7.61 4.58
CA ASP A 22 23.74 7.86 3.34
C ASP A 22 22.28 8.26 3.63
N ALA A 23 21.65 8.98 2.70
CA ALA A 23 20.29 9.50 2.89
C ALA A 23 19.23 8.40 3.10
N VAL A 24 19.46 7.20 2.58
CA VAL A 24 18.57 6.04 2.78
C VAL A 24 18.67 5.55 4.22
N GLN A 25 19.89 5.48 4.78
CA GLN A 25 20.10 5.12 6.18
C GLN A 25 19.32 6.06 7.10
N LEU A 26 19.40 7.37 6.86
CA LEU A 26 18.71 8.35 7.69
C LEU A 26 17.18 8.19 7.60
N GLN A 27 16.63 7.93 6.41
CA GLN A 27 15.20 7.65 6.25
C GLN A 27 14.76 6.39 7.00
N LEU A 28 15.56 5.32 6.94
CA LEU A 28 15.28 4.09 7.68
C LEU A 28 15.36 4.31 9.20
N GLU A 29 16.29 5.14 9.67
CA GLU A 29 16.40 5.53 11.08
C GLU A 29 15.19 6.36 11.55
N CYS A 30 14.67 7.25 10.70
CA CYS A 30 13.44 7.99 11.00
C CYS A 30 12.21 7.08 11.13
N LEU A 31 12.14 6.00 10.34
CA LEU A 31 11.07 5.00 10.45
C LEU A 31 11.27 4.05 11.64
N GLY A 32 12.51 3.80 12.04
CA GLY A 32 12.84 2.95 13.18
C GLY A 32 12.20 1.55 13.09
N ASP A 33 11.46 1.20 14.14
CA ASP A 33 10.79 -0.09 14.26
C ASP A 33 9.55 -0.22 13.35
N GLU A 34 9.03 0.89 12.82
CA GLU A 34 7.88 0.90 11.89
C GLU A 34 8.29 0.50 10.46
N HIS A 35 9.60 0.41 10.15
CA HIS A 35 10.06 -0.03 8.84
C HIS A 35 9.83 -1.55 8.62
N VAL A 36 8.85 -1.90 7.82
CA VAL A 36 8.49 -3.32 7.57
C VAL A 36 9.17 -3.95 6.34
N GLY A 37 10.08 -3.28 5.64
CA GLY A 37 10.69 -3.83 4.41
C GLY A 37 11.39 -5.19 4.63
N TYR A 38 10.87 -6.27 4.02
CA TYR A 38 11.25 -7.66 4.30
C TYR A 38 11.19 -8.06 5.79
N ARG A 39 10.34 -7.40 6.57
CA ARG A 39 10.10 -7.64 7.99
C ARG A 39 8.59 -7.70 8.24
N ARG A 40 8.24 -8.12 9.45
CA ARG A 40 6.87 -8.11 9.97
C ARG A 40 6.77 -7.24 11.20
N MET A 41 5.67 -6.52 11.32
CA MET A 41 5.26 -5.85 12.55
C MET A 41 3.93 -6.45 13.01
N ASP A 42 3.89 -6.97 14.23
CA ASP A 42 2.69 -7.54 14.83
C ASP A 42 1.96 -6.47 15.66
N LEU A 43 0.64 -6.41 15.53
CA LEU A 43 -0.25 -5.51 16.26
C LEU A 43 -1.29 -6.36 17.02
N PRO A 44 -0.91 -6.99 18.17
CA PRO A 44 -1.75 -7.98 18.84
C PRO A 44 -3.11 -7.44 19.28
N MET A 45 -3.16 -6.18 19.71
CA MET A 45 -4.40 -5.51 20.11
C MET A 45 -5.42 -5.40 18.96
N LEU A 46 -4.94 -5.39 17.71
CA LEU A 46 -5.78 -5.33 16.52
C LEU A 46 -5.94 -6.71 15.85
N LYS A 47 -5.21 -7.73 16.31
CA LYS A 47 -5.06 -9.02 15.63
C LYS A 47 -4.66 -8.84 14.17
N LEU A 48 -3.68 -7.96 13.94
CA LEU A 48 -3.14 -7.67 12.62
C LEU A 48 -1.64 -7.87 12.61
N SER A 49 -1.12 -8.33 11.47
CA SER A 49 0.31 -8.34 11.19
C SER A 49 0.56 -7.63 9.87
N ILE A 50 1.56 -6.76 9.81
CA ILE A 50 1.94 -6.02 8.62
C ILE A 50 3.27 -6.56 8.11
N VAL A 51 3.30 -7.03 6.87
CA VAL A 51 4.52 -7.50 6.19
C VAL A 51 4.89 -6.55 5.07
N GLY A 52 6.14 -6.09 5.07
CA GLY A 52 6.64 -5.24 3.99
C GLY A 52 7.22 -6.05 2.83
N GLY A 53 6.83 -5.69 1.62
CA GLY A 53 7.44 -6.15 0.37
C GLY A 53 8.82 -5.56 0.13
N ARG A 54 9.31 -5.68 -1.12
CA ARG A 54 10.62 -5.17 -1.53
C ARG A 54 10.71 -3.64 -1.40
N PRO A 55 11.67 -3.12 -0.59
CA PRO A 55 12.01 -1.70 -0.58
C PRO A 55 12.56 -1.24 -1.93
N PHE A 56 12.32 0.02 -2.26
CA PHE A 56 12.83 0.66 -3.49
C PHE A 56 12.34 0.01 -4.79
N SER A 57 11.29 -0.80 -4.78
CA SER A 57 10.77 -1.34 -6.04
C SER A 57 10.43 -0.22 -7.03
N CYS A 58 10.69 -0.43 -8.31
CA CYS A 58 10.22 0.46 -9.38
C CYS A 58 9.35 -0.32 -10.38
N GLY A 59 8.76 -1.44 -9.94
CA GLY A 59 7.94 -2.30 -10.77
C GLY A 59 8.69 -3.18 -11.77
N GLY A 60 7.97 -4.20 -12.22
CA GLY A 60 8.41 -5.13 -13.24
C GLY A 60 9.51 -6.12 -12.79
N ARG A 61 10.08 -6.78 -13.79
CA ARG A 61 11.07 -7.87 -13.63
C ARG A 61 12.47 -7.44 -13.16
N PRO A 62 13.00 -6.24 -13.46
CA PRO A 62 14.34 -5.86 -13.01
C PRO A 62 14.42 -5.60 -11.51
N LEU A 63 15.49 -6.10 -10.86
CA LEU A 63 15.76 -5.80 -9.45
C LEU A 63 16.42 -4.41 -9.32
N PHE A 64 15.62 -3.38 -9.07
CA PHE A 64 16.12 -2.00 -8.90
C PHE A 64 16.98 -1.87 -7.64
N ARG A 65 18.05 -1.06 -7.72
CA ARG A 65 19.02 -0.83 -6.61
C ARG A 65 19.60 -2.13 -6.04
N LYS A 66 19.90 -3.13 -6.88
CA LYS A 66 20.48 -4.43 -6.48
C LYS A 66 21.62 -4.36 -5.46
N GLN A 67 22.57 -3.43 -5.61
CA GLN A 67 23.68 -3.30 -4.64
C GLN A 67 23.21 -2.88 -3.25
N LEU A 68 22.23 -1.97 -3.18
CA LEU A 68 21.62 -1.51 -1.92
C LEU A 68 20.83 -2.64 -1.26
N LEU A 69 20.06 -3.39 -2.05
CA LEU A 69 19.30 -4.55 -1.59
C LEU A 69 20.20 -5.67 -1.07
N LYS A 70 21.31 -5.93 -1.77
CA LYS A 70 22.32 -6.90 -1.35
C LYS A 70 22.96 -6.47 -0.03
N ALA A 71 23.42 -5.23 0.07
CA ALA A 71 24.12 -4.73 1.25
C ALA A 71 23.24 -4.69 2.51
N ARG A 72 21.95 -4.30 2.36
CA ARG A 72 21.06 -4.06 3.51
C ARG A 72 20.17 -5.24 3.86
N TYR A 73 19.78 -6.06 2.88
CA TYR A 73 18.79 -7.12 3.06
C TYR A 73 19.30 -8.51 2.60
N GLY A 74 20.51 -8.58 2.02
CA GLY A 74 21.06 -9.82 1.46
C GLY A 74 20.30 -10.35 0.24
N VAL A 75 19.52 -9.49 -0.43
CA VAL A 75 18.72 -9.84 -1.62
C VAL A 75 19.50 -9.51 -2.88
N HIS A 76 19.69 -10.49 -3.75
CA HIS A 76 20.50 -10.34 -4.97
C HIS A 76 19.77 -10.71 -6.27
N ASP A 77 18.57 -11.29 -6.17
CA ASP A 77 17.67 -11.62 -7.27
C ASP A 77 16.20 -11.62 -6.78
N MET A 78 15.28 -11.90 -7.72
CA MET A 78 13.84 -11.90 -7.46
C MET A 78 13.39 -13.07 -6.59
N ASP A 79 13.98 -14.25 -6.77
CA ASP A 79 13.62 -15.43 -5.97
C ASP A 79 13.97 -15.22 -4.50
N ARG A 80 15.17 -14.70 -4.22
CA ARG A 80 15.57 -14.34 -2.86
C ARG A 80 14.71 -13.21 -2.28
N SER A 81 14.23 -12.29 -3.12
CA SER A 81 13.28 -11.25 -2.72
C SER A 81 11.95 -11.86 -2.29
N ALA A 82 11.38 -12.75 -3.11
CA ALA A 82 10.13 -13.46 -2.82
C ALA A 82 10.24 -14.29 -1.54
N GLU A 83 11.34 -15.03 -1.40
CA GLU A 83 11.62 -15.82 -0.20
C GLU A 83 11.68 -14.95 1.05
N ARG A 84 12.33 -13.78 1.00
CA ARG A 84 12.38 -12.86 2.15
C ARG A 84 10.99 -12.34 2.53
N ILE A 85 10.14 -12.01 1.55
CA ILE A 85 8.76 -11.58 1.80
C ILE A 85 7.97 -12.72 2.44
N LEU A 86 8.08 -13.94 1.89
CA LEU A 86 7.41 -15.12 2.41
C LEU A 86 7.86 -15.44 3.85
N GLN A 87 9.16 -15.42 4.11
CA GLN A 87 9.72 -15.68 5.45
C GLN A 87 9.28 -14.63 6.48
N ALA A 88 9.12 -13.37 6.07
CA ALA A 88 8.57 -12.34 6.95
C ALA A 88 7.09 -12.62 7.30
N ALA A 89 6.32 -13.14 6.35
CA ALA A 89 4.93 -13.54 6.57
C ALA A 89 4.79 -14.81 7.40
N MET A 90 5.70 -15.77 7.24
CA MET A 90 5.72 -17.02 8.00
C MET A 90 5.87 -16.74 9.50
N GLY A 91 5.11 -17.48 10.31
CA GLY A 91 5.05 -17.29 11.76
C GLY A 91 4.19 -16.11 12.21
N THR A 92 3.37 -15.54 11.32
CA THR A 92 2.26 -14.65 11.72
C THR A 92 1.37 -15.42 12.71
N PRO A 93 0.98 -14.81 13.85
CA PRO A 93 0.10 -15.48 14.81
C PRO A 93 -1.19 -15.98 14.16
N GLU A 94 -1.66 -17.16 14.56
CA GLU A 94 -2.79 -17.83 13.89
C GLU A 94 -4.09 -17.03 13.91
N ASP A 95 -4.31 -16.19 14.93
CA ASP A 95 -5.50 -15.35 15.04
C ASP A 95 -5.33 -13.96 14.43
N HIS A 96 -4.19 -13.68 13.78
CA HIS A 96 -3.94 -12.43 13.08
C HIS A 96 -4.37 -12.49 11.62
N SER A 97 -4.90 -11.37 11.11
CA SER A 97 -5.00 -11.13 9.67
C SER A 97 -3.74 -10.43 9.16
N LEU A 98 -3.27 -10.85 7.99
CA LEU A 98 -2.02 -10.39 7.41
C LEU A 98 -2.28 -9.31 6.35
N ILE A 99 -1.65 -8.15 6.53
CA ILE A 99 -1.67 -7.05 5.56
C ILE A 99 -0.30 -6.94 4.92
N PHE A 100 -0.25 -6.90 3.60
CA PHE A 100 1.00 -6.59 2.90
C PHE A 100 1.09 -5.11 2.59
N LEU A 101 2.29 -4.56 2.74
CA LEU A 101 2.63 -3.22 2.31
C LEU A 101 3.83 -3.27 1.36
N ALA A 102 3.66 -2.79 0.14
CA ALA A 102 4.74 -2.75 -0.84
C ALA A 102 4.85 -1.39 -1.51
N HIS A 103 5.99 -1.12 -2.15
CA HIS A 103 6.10 0.11 -2.93
C HIS A 103 5.22 0.03 -4.20
N ASN A 104 5.20 -1.13 -4.86
CA ASN A 104 4.40 -1.39 -6.05
C ASN A 104 3.58 -2.68 -5.86
N GLY A 105 2.51 -2.85 -6.63
CA GLY A 105 1.62 -4.01 -6.54
C GLY A 105 2.19 -5.25 -7.20
N PRO A 106 1.60 -6.44 -6.98
CA PRO A 106 2.07 -7.69 -7.58
C PRO A 106 1.80 -7.74 -9.09
N THR A 107 2.63 -8.48 -9.82
CA THR A 107 2.34 -8.79 -11.23
C THR A 107 1.08 -9.67 -11.35
N GLY A 108 0.43 -9.63 -12.52
CA GLY A 108 -0.85 -10.27 -12.81
C GLY A 108 -2.05 -9.32 -12.72
N LEU A 109 -1.82 -8.05 -12.37
CA LEU A 109 -2.86 -7.02 -12.20
C LEU A 109 -2.67 -5.81 -13.14
N GLY A 110 -1.95 -5.97 -14.25
CA GLY A 110 -1.60 -4.89 -15.17
C GLY A 110 -1.85 -5.22 -16.65
N ALA A 111 -2.91 -5.96 -16.99
CA ALA A 111 -3.17 -6.38 -18.37
C ALA A 111 -3.47 -5.20 -19.31
N LYS A 112 -4.19 -4.19 -18.82
CA LYS A 112 -4.50 -2.93 -19.52
C LYS A 112 -3.70 -1.77 -18.93
N ILE A 113 -3.57 -0.68 -19.69
CA ILE A 113 -2.83 0.52 -19.28
C ILE A 113 -3.37 1.17 -18.01
N ASP A 114 -4.69 1.10 -17.80
CA ASP A 114 -5.43 1.69 -16.68
C ASP A 114 -5.65 0.71 -15.52
N ASP A 115 -5.20 -0.54 -15.66
CA ASP A 115 -5.25 -1.49 -14.55
C ASP A 115 -4.31 -1.04 -13.40
N ILE A 116 -4.58 -1.54 -12.20
CA ILE A 116 -3.93 -1.10 -10.97
C ILE A 116 -2.39 -1.20 -11.03
N CYS A 117 -1.85 -2.19 -11.77
CA CYS A 117 -0.41 -2.35 -12.05
C CYS A 117 -0.06 -2.18 -13.54
N GLY A 118 -0.94 -1.59 -14.35
CA GLY A 118 -0.77 -1.40 -15.79
C GLY A 118 0.26 -0.32 -16.15
N ARG A 119 1.16 -0.60 -17.08
CA ARG A 119 2.13 0.39 -17.57
C ARG A 119 1.45 1.37 -18.52
N ASP A 120 1.56 2.66 -18.25
CA ASP A 120 0.85 3.74 -18.97
C ASP A 120 1.80 4.77 -19.63
N TRP A 121 3.11 4.62 -19.48
CA TRP A 121 4.13 5.47 -20.12
C TRP A 121 4.82 4.84 -21.34
N PHE A 122 4.32 3.72 -21.85
CA PHE A 122 4.88 3.04 -23.02
C PHE A 122 3.78 2.53 -23.95
N VAL A 123 3.97 2.72 -25.26
CA VAL A 123 3.03 2.23 -26.29
C VAL A 123 2.97 0.70 -26.24
N GLY A 124 1.77 0.15 -26.06
CA GLY A 124 1.55 -1.29 -25.87
C GLY A 124 1.38 -1.71 -24.41
N GLY A 125 1.64 -0.81 -23.44
CA GLY A 125 1.32 -1.02 -22.04
C GLY A 125 2.03 -2.23 -21.41
N GLY A 126 1.26 -3.08 -20.76
CA GLY A 126 1.71 -4.33 -20.13
C GLY A 126 1.83 -4.23 -18.62
N ASP A 127 2.04 -5.39 -17.99
CA ASP A 127 2.09 -5.50 -16.55
C ASP A 127 3.40 -4.93 -15.98
N HIS A 128 3.27 -4.03 -15.01
CA HIS A 128 4.39 -3.41 -14.31
C HIS A 128 4.45 -3.79 -12.82
N GLY A 129 3.70 -4.79 -12.40
CA GLY A 129 3.72 -5.29 -11.03
C GLY A 129 5.03 -6.03 -10.69
N ASP A 130 5.21 -6.25 -9.39
CA ASP A 130 6.35 -6.92 -8.78
C ASP A 130 6.16 -8.45 -8.81
N PRO A 131 7.03 -9.20 -9.52
CA PRO A 131 6.88 -10.65 -9.64
C PRO A 131 7.20 -11.40 -8.33
N ASP A 132 8.12 -10.87 -7.52
CA ASP A 132 8.48 -11.43 -6.22
C ASP A 132 7.35 -11.31 -5.19
N LEU A 133 6.62 -10.19 -5.19
CA LEU A 133 5.43 -10.05 -4.35
C LEU A 133 4.33 -11.03 -4.78
N ALA A 134 4.09 -11.17 -6.08
CA ALA A 134 3.13 -12.13 -6.61
C ALA A 134 3.49 -13.57 -6.23
N GLN A 135 4.77 -13.94 -6.37
CA GLN A 135 5.30 -15.25 -6.00
C GLN A 135 5.17 -15.51 -4.49
N ALA A 136 5.54 -14.56 -3.64
CA ALA A 136 5.41 -14.70 -2.20
C ALA A 136 3.94 -14.88 -1.76
N LEU A 137 3.02 -14.10 -2.34
CA LEU A 137 1.58 -14.23 -2.07
C LEU A 137 1.04 -15.59 -2.54
N ALA A 138 1.47 -16.09 -3.70
CA ALA A 138 1.08 -17.40 -4.21
C ALA A 138 1.58 -18.53 -3.29
N GLN A 139 2.86 -18.51 -2.91
CA GLN A 139 3.45 -19.50 -2.02
C GLN A 139 2.83 -19.45 -0.60
N LEU A 140 2.49 -18.27 -0.11
CA LEU A 140 1.84 -18.13 1.20
C LEU A 140 0.46 -18.80 1.22
N LYS A 141 -0.31 -18.68 0.13
CA LYS A 141 -1.62 -19.33 -0.02
C LYS A 141 -1.52 -20.85 -0.03
N GLU A 142 -0.41 -21.40 -0.51
CA GLU A 142 -0.15 -22.85 -0.52
C GLU A 142 0.32 -23.37 0.85
N ALA A 143 1.02 -22.55 1.63
CA ALA A 143 1.74 -23.00 2.83
C ALA A 143 0.88 -23.09 4.11
N ALA A 144 -0.11 -22.23 4.31
CA ALA A 144 -0.94 -22.22 5.53
C ALA A 144 -2.24 -21.42 5.37
N PRO A 145 -3.19 -21.50 6.33
CA PRO A 145 -4.46 -20.75 6.28
C PRO A 145 -4.29 -19.28 6.69
N TYR A 146 -3.29 -18.58 6.12
CA TYR A 146 -3.12 -17.16 6.37
C TYR A 146 -4.23 -16.36 5.70
N SER A 147 -4.97 -15.58 6.49
CA SER A 147 -5.93 -14.61 5.96
C SER A 147 -5.20 -13.37 5.50
N VAL A 148 -5.25 -13.06 4.19
CA VAL A 148 -4.67 -11.84 3.62
C VAL A 148 -5.79 -10.93 3.11
N PRO A 149 -6.49 -10.17 3.99
CA PRO A 149 -7.62 -9.35 3.55
C PRO A 149 -7.20 -8.16 2.68
N LEU A 150 -5.95 -7.69 2.78
CA LEU A 150 -5.51 -6.44 2.16
C LEU A 150 -4.03 -6.46 1.76
N VAL A 151 -3.76 -6.05 0.52
CA VAL A 151 -2.43 -5.78 -0.03
C VAL A 151 -2.40 -4.31 -0.47
N ILE A 152 -1.64 -3.49 0.24
CA ILE A 152 -1.51 -2.05 0.01
C ILE A 152 -0.21 -1.77 -0.74
N PHE A 153 -0.28 -0.94 -1.76
CA PHE A 153 0.90 -0.48 -2.48
C PHE A 153 0.74 0.94 -3.04
N GLY A 154 1.77 1.43 -3.70
CA GLY A 154 1.77 2.71 -4.39
C GLY A 154 2.45 2.61 -5.76
N HIS A 155 3.35 3.55 -6.04
CA HIS A 155 4.13 3.70 -7.28
C HIS A 155 3.31 4.07 -8.51
N MET A 156 2.25 3.32 -8.81
CA MET A 156 1.44 3.49 -10.01
C MET A 156 0.43 4.61 -9.80
N HIS A 157 0.74 5.83 -10.24
CA HIS A 157 -0.08 7.02 -9.94
C HIS A 157 -1.53 6.91 -10.45
N LYS A 158 -2.46 7.53 -9.71
CA LYS A 158 -3.89 7.57 -10.04
C LYS A 158 -4.18 8.20 -11.40
N GLN A 159 -3.56 9.33 -11.71
CA GLN A 159 -3.66 9.92 -13.05
C GLN A 159 -2.67 9.23 -13.99
N LEU A 160 -3.14 8.84 -15.17
CA LEU A 160 -2.29 8.15 -16.14
C LEU A 160 -1.22 9.09 -16.71
N ALA A 161 -0.01 8.58 -16.94
CA ALA A 161 1.16 9.35 -17.37
C ALA A 161 0.95 10.09 -18.70
N LEU A 162 0.18 9.51 -19.62
CA LEU A 162 -0.17 10.11 -20.91
C LEU A 162 -1.43 11.00 -20.84
N GLY A 163 -1.95 11.30 -19.64
CA GLY A 163 -3.07 12.21 -19.42
C GLY A 163 -4.47 11.66 -19.76
N ASN A 164 -4.56 10.42 -20.25
CA ASN A 164 -5.79 9.85 -20.83
C ASN A 164 -6.72 9.17 -19.80
N GLY A 165 -6.86 9.74 -18.60
CA GLY A 165 -7.81 9.25 -17.58
C GLY A 165 -7.15 8.75 -16.30
N TYR A 166 -7.86 7.85 -15.62
CA TYR A 166 -7.51 7.39 -14.28
C TYR A 166 -7.29 5.89 -14.21
N ARG A 167 -6.34 5.51 -13.37
CA ARG A 167 -6.04 4.14 -13.01
C ARG A 167 -7.09 3.57 -12.06
N LYS A 168 -7.38 2.28 -12.18
CA LYS A 168 -8.11 1.52 -11.16
C LYS A 168 -7.30 1.51 -9.88
N MET A 169 -7.85 2.05 -8.80
CA MET A 169 -7.15 2.14 -7.51
C MET A 169 -7.43 0.96 -6.59
N ILE A 170 -8.37 0.09 -6.95
CA ILE A 170 -8.74 -1.10 -6.19
C ILE A 170 -9.06 -2.28 -7.11
N VAL A 171 -8.67 -3.47 -6.69
CA VAL A 171 -9.05 -4.75 -7.30
C VAL A 171 -9.37 -5.73 -6.17
N VAL A 172 -10.48 -6.47 -6.28
CA VAL A 172 -10.80 -7.57 -5.37
C VAL A 172 -10.47 -8.87 -6.08
N GLY A 173 -9.55 -9.66 -5.51
CA GLY A 173 -9.18 -10.98 -6.02
C GLY A 173 -10.27 -12.02 -5.79
N ASN A 174 -10.19 -13.13 -6.51
CA ASN A 174 -11.13 -14.26 -6.36
C ASN A 174 -11.09 -14.90 -4.96
N ASP A 175 -9.98 -14.72 -4.26
CA ASP A 175 -9.74 -15.13 -2.86
C ASP A 175 -10.24 -14.10 -1.85
N SER A 176 -10.96 -13.06 -2.28
CA SER A 176 -11.39 -11.91 -1.48
C SER A 176 -10.25 -11.02 -0.96
N THR A 177 -9.00 -11.23 -1.40
CA THR A 177 -7.90 -10.30 -1.11
C THR A 177 -8.15 -8.99 -1.83
N ILE A 178 -8.12 -7.87 -1.11
CA ILE A 178 -8.25 -6.55 -1.71
C ILE A 178 -6.85 -6.00 -2.02
N TYR A 179 -6.63 -5.62 -3.27
CA TYR A 179 -5.44 -4.91 -3.73
C TYR A 179 -5.75 -3.42 -3.80
N LEU A 180 -5.06 -2.63 -3.00
CA LEU A 180 -5.29 -1.20 -2.84
C LEU A 180 -4.05 -0.42 -3.26
N ASN A 181 -4.23 0.50 -4.20
CA ASN A 181 -3.20 1.45 -4.59
C ASN A 181 -3.46 2.81 -3.93
N GLY A 182 -2.51 3.28 -3.13
CA GLY A 182 -2.55 4.57 -2.42
C GLY A 182 -1.76 5.70 -3.10
N ALA A 183 -1.36 5.53 -4.38
CA ALA A 183 -0.55 6.50 -5.11
C ALA A 183 -1.38 7.66 -5.70
N ILE A 184 -1.93 8.51 -4.83
CA ILE A 184 -2.54 9.78 -5.22
C ILE A 184 -1.46 10.85 -5.30
N VAL A 185 -1.31 11.50 -6.46
CA VAL A 185 -0.31 12.57 -6.68
C VAL A 185 -0.96 13.69 -7.50
N PRO A 186 -0.84 14.97 -7.09
CA PRO A 186 -0.22 15.44 -5.84
C PRO A 186 -1.02 15.03 -4.60
N ARG A 187 -0.34 14.69 -3.50
CA ARG A 187 -0.99 14.40 -2.19
C ARG A 187 -1.44 15.64 -1.46
N VAL A 188 -0.86 16.79 -1.81
CA VAL A 188 -1.15 18.09 -1.22
C VAL A 188 -1.54 19.01 -2.36
N ARG A 189 -2.79 19.48 -2.36
CA ARG A 189 -3.29 20.49 -3.28
C ARG A 189 -3.20 21.87 -2.60
N PRO A 190 -2.94 22.93 -3.38
CA PRO A 190 -3.12 24.29 -2.89
C PRO A 190 -4.59 24.52 -2.49
N PRO A 191 -4.86 25.58 -1.72
CA PRO A 191 -6.22 26.00 -1.39
C PRO A 191 -7.09 26.13 -2.65
N ALA A 192 -8.39 25.84 -2.55
CA ALA A 192 -9.34 26.06 -3.65
C ALA A 192 -9.31 27.54 -4.08
N LEU A 193 -9.43 27.79 -5.39
CA LEU A 193 -9.22 29.09 -6.07
C LEU A 193 -10.24 30.21 -5.71
N THR A 194 -10.81 30.20 -4.52
CA THR A 194 -11.50 31.36 -3.95
C THR A 194 -10.47 32.19 -3.21
N ALA A 195 -10.30 33.44 -3.65
CA ALA A 195 -9.39 34.42 -3.09
C ALA A 195 -9.45 34.43 -1.55
N GLU A 196 -8.27 34.40 -0.91
CA GLU A 196 -8.04 34.39 0.55
C GLU A 196 -8.15 33.06 1.32
N SER A 197 -7.86 31.91 0.71
CA SER A 197 -7.71 30.69 1.50
C SER A 197 -6.25 30.39 1.81
N GLU A 198 -5.81 30.66 3.05
CA GLU A 198 -4.63 30.00 3.62
C GLU A 198 -4.91 28.49 3.76
N GLY A 199 -3.89 27.64 3.65
CA GLY A 199 -3.99 26.22 3.97
C GLY A 199 -3.63 25.24 2.84
N THR A 200 -3.96 23.97 3.04
CA THR A 200 -3.71 22.89 2.06
C THR A 200 -4.83 21.86 2.12
N SER A 201 -5.12 21.21 0.99
CA SER A 201 -5.95 20.00 0.97
C SER A 201 -5.06 18.78 0.84
N ARG A 202 -5.17 17.82 1.76
CA ARG A 202 -4.27 16.66 1.87
C ARG A 202 -5.03 15.35 1.68
N ALA A 203 -4.53 14.51 0.78
CA ALA A 203 -5.10 13.20 0.50
C ALA A 203 -4.65 12.13 1.50
N PHE A 204 -5.60 11.35 1.97
CA PHE A 204 -5.38 10.13 2.74
C PHE A 204 -6.19 8.98 2.13
N THR A 205 -5.72 7.76 2.33
CA THR A 205 -6.51 6.56 2.04
C THR A 205 -6.75 5.85 3.36
N ILE A 206 -8.02 5.73 3.74
CA ILE A 206 -8.44 5.15 5.01
C ILE A 206 -9.07 3.78 4.73
N ALA A 207 -8.54 2.75 5.38
CA ALA A 207 -9.12 1.41 5.38
C ALA A 207 -9.68 1.10 6.78
N GLU A 208 -10.98 0.85 6.86
CA GLU A 208 -11.65 0.40 8.06
C GLU A 208 -11.63 -1.13 8.10
N ILE A 209 -11.08 -1.70 9.17
CA ILE A 209 -10.92 -3.13 9.33
C ILE A 209 -11.60 -3.56 10.63
N SER A 210 -12.45 -4.56 10.55
CA SER A 210 -13.16 -5.14 11.69
C SER A 210 -13.13 -6.66 11.60
N ASN A 211 -12.84 -7.33 12.73
CA ASN A 211 -12.77 -8.79 12.80
C ASN A 211 -11.92 -9.43 11.70
N GLY A 212 -10.76 -8.82 11.38
CA GLY A 212 -9.84 -9.30 10.36
C GLY A 212 -10.31 -9.12 8.91
N ARG A 213 -11.38 -8.35 8.68
CA ARG A 213 -11.94 -8.09 7.35
C ARG A 213 -11.97 -6.59 7.06
N VAL A 214 -11.75 -6.23 5.81
CA VAL A 214 -11.91 -4.84 5.35
C VAL A 214 -13.39 -4.55 5.19
N GLU A 215 -13.88 -3.52 5.87
CA GLU A 215 -15.28 -3.07 5.80
C GLU A 215 -15.45 -1.90 4.83
N LYS A 216 -14.54 -0.92 4.86
CA LYS A 216 -14.60 0.25 3.97
C LYS A 216 -13.19 0.67 3.56
N ILE A 217 -13.04 1.10 2.33
CA ILE A 217 -11.86 1.86 1.89
C ILE A 217 -12.35 3.15 1.26
N ALA A 218 -11.78 4.28 1.68
CA ALA A 218 -12.07 5.57 1.10
C ALA A 218 -10.80 6.39 0.85
N GLU A 219 -10.80 7.13 -0.25
CA GLU A 219 -9.91 8.26 -0.48
C GLU A 219 -10.55 9.51 0.15
N THR A 220 -9.87 10.12 1.10
CA THR A 220 -10.37 11.28 1.85
C THR A 220 -9.44 12.47 1.64
N TRP A 221 -10.02 13.63 1.33
CA TRP A 221 -9.29 14.90 1.25
C TRP A 221 -9.62 15.73 2.49
N ILE A 222 -8.58 16.14 3.21
CA ILE A 222 -8.69 16.90 4.45
C ILE A 222 -8.12 18.30 4.21
N SER A 223 -8.95 19.32 4.40
CA SER A 223 -8.53 20.71 4.45
C SER A 223 -7.80 20.97 5.77
N VAL A 224 -6.63 21.61 5.69
CA VAL A 224 -5.77 21.98 6.83
C VAL A 224 -5.48 23.47 6.76
N ILE A 225 -5.97 24.23 7.75
CA ILE A 225 -5.80 25.69 7.86
C ILE A 225 -5.30 26.00 9.28
N GLY A 226 -4.02 26.36 9.42
CA GLY A 226 -3.36 26.38 10.73
C GLY A 226 -3.49 25.03 11.43
N ASP A 227 -4.00 25.03 12.66
CA ASP A 227 -4.25 23.81 13.44
C ASP A 227 -5.64 23.19 13.20
N LYS A 228 -6.48 23.80 12.36
CA LYS A 228 -7.83 23.31 12.08
C LYS A 228 -7.81 22.32 10.92
N THR A 229 -8.51 21.21 11.09
CA THR A 229 -8.70 20.20 10.05
C THR A 229 -10.18 19.96 9.79
N ARG A 230 -10.56 19.76 8.51
CA ARG A 230 -11.93 19.46 8.10
C ARG A 230 -11.95 18.49 6.93
N LEU A 231 -12.84 17.50 6.96
CA LEU A 231 -13.12 16.65 5.80
C LEU A 231 -13.71 17.49 4.66
N GLU A 232 -13.05 17.48 3.51
CA GLU A 232 -13.43 18.21 2.30
C GLU A 232 -14.11 17.29 1.28
N GLU A 233 -13.49 16.15 0.97
CA GLU A 233 -14.02 15.15 0.03
C GLU A 233 -13.85 13.74 0.61
N GLU A 234 -14.82 12.86 0.36
CA GLU A 234 -14.68 11.42 0.62
C GLU A 234 -15.16 10.66 -0.63
N HIS A 235 -14.28 9.81 -1.16
CA HIS A 235 -14.55 8.92 -2.28
C HIS A 235 -14.45 7.47 -1.81
N ILE A 236 -15.59 6.80 -1.68
CA ILE A 236 -15.63 5.39 -1.27
C ILE A 236 -15.11 4.54 -2.44
N LEU A 237 -13.99 3.86 -2.21
CA LEU A 237 -13.36 2.94 -3.17
C LEU A 237 -13.89 1.52 -2.99
N PHE A 238 -14.24 1.14 -1.77
CA PHE A 238 -14.80 -0.16 -1.43
C PHE A 238 -15.69 -0.05 -0.19
N ASN A 239 -16.75 -0.85 -0.20
CA ASN A 239 -17.60 -1.09 0.95
C ASN A 239 -17.97 -2.57 0.95
N SER A 240 -17.86 -3.23 2.10
CA SER A 240 -18.33 -4.59 2.26
C SER A 240 -19.85 -4.60 2.03
N PRO A 241 -20.40 -5.64 1.36
CA PRO A 241 -21.85 -5.78 1.29
C PRO A 241 -22.39 -5.86 2.73
N SER A 242 -23.34 -5.00 3.05
CA SER A 242 -23.98 -4.99 4.36
C SER A 242 -24.51 -6.39 4.65
N ARG A 243 -24.32 -6.88 5.89
CA ARG A 243 -25.01 -8.08 6.35
C ARG A 243 -26.50 -7.78 6.29
N GLY A 244 -27.15 -8.12 5.18
CA GLY A 244 -28.59 -8.14 5.09
C GLY A 244 -29.09 -8.96 6.27
N SER A 245 -30.00 -8.38 7.04
CA SER A 245 -30.88 -9.16 7.91
C SER A 245 -31.31 -10.39 7.13
N VAL A 246 -30.94 -11.57 7.60
CA VAL A 246 -31.57 -12.82 7.17
C VAL A 246 -33.01 -12.74 7.67
N THR A 247 -33.88 -12.06 6.93
CA THR A 247 -35.31 -12.34 7.01
C THR A 247 -35.46 -13.73 6.42
N ALA A 248 -35.48 -14.71 7.31
CA ALA A 248 -36.07 -16.00 7.05
C ALA A 248 -37.52 -15.77 6.61
N SER A 249 -37.76 -15.67 5.31
CA SER A 249 -39.07 -15.93 4.75
C SER A 249 -39.19 -17.44 4.63
N LEU A 250 -39.77 -18.04 5.67
CA LEU A 250 -40.47 -19.30 5.58
C LEU A 250 -41.60 -19.13 4.56
N LEU A 251 -41.49 -19.82 3.42
CA LEU A 251 -42.60 -20.47 2.72
C LEU A 251 -42.07 -21.74 2.05
#